data_AF-A0A2N7JCC7-F1
#
_entry.id   AF-A0A2N7JCC7-F1
#
_cell.length_a   1.000
_cell.length_b   1.000
_cell.length_c   1.000
_cell.angle_alpha   90.00
_cell.angle_beta   90.00
_cell.angle_gamma   90.00
#
_symmetry.space_group_name_H-M   'P 1'
#
loop_
_entity.id
_entity.type
_entity.pdbx_description
1 polymer ?
#
loop_
_entity_poly.entity_id
_entity_poly.type
_entity_poly.pdbx_seq_one_letter_code
_entity_poly.pdbx_strand_id
1 'polypeptide(L)'
;MSNIQKQSRRVRMLLQSLFVLTPIMVCYFWLTVETPYDFISATGIFYLTYDIGYFTMLPLAMTTRIVAAFTSLLMSSILMYALMVLIRLFRNYERGEIFSLENAISYQKLGYSLFYWVLGSIIYGSLMSVILSFNNPPGERIFEISFVGMDFLTLILGIIILIISWVMKEGYILADEHSQTI
;
A
#
# COMPACT_ATOMS: atom_id res chain seq x y z
N MET A 1 -1.29 -10.35 30.46
CA MET A 1 -1.44 -10.24 28.99
C MET A 1 -1.43 -11.62 28.37
N SER A 2 -2.47 -11.97 27.60
CA SER A 2 -2.52 -13.21 26.83
C SER A 2 -1.48 -13.20 25.69
N ASN A 3 -1.16 -14.37 25.12
CA ASN A 3 -0.24 -14.48 23.99
C ASN A 3 -0.71 -13.62 22.79
N ILE A 4 -2.03 -13.56 22.55
CA ILE A 4 -2.64 -12.75 21.49
C ILE A 4 -2.35 -11.25 21.69
N GLN A 5 -2.47 -10.75 22.91
CA GLN A 5 -2.22 -9.33 23.21
C GLN A 5 -0.74 -8.96 22.99
N LYS A 6 0.19 -9.82 23.42
CA LYS A 6 1.64 -9.59 23.23
C LYS A 6 2.03 -9.56 21.76
N GLN A 7 1.52 -10.52 20.97
CA GLN A 7 1.80 -10.57 19.53
C GLN A 7 1.16 -9.40 18.79
N SER A 8 -0.08 -9.04 19.15
CA SER A 8 -0.77 -7.88 18.56
C SER A 8 -0.02 -6.58 18.78
N ARG A 9 0.58 -6.38 19.97
CA ARG A 9 1.43 -5.23 20.24
C ARG A 9 2.68 -5.20 19.38
N ARG A 10 3.37 -6.34 19.20
CA ARG A 10 4.56 -6.45 18.33
C ARG A 10 4.22 -6.13 16.88
N VAL A 11 3.15 -6.73 16.36
CA VAL A 11 2.69 -6.48 14.99
C VAL A 11 2.29 -5.01 14.82
N ARG A 12 1.58 -4.41 15.80
CA ARG A 12 1.24 -2.99 15.76
C ARG A 12 2.48 -2.09 15.68
N MET A 13 3.50 -2.34 16.50
CA MET A 13 4.74 -1.55 16.47
C MET A 13 5.46 -1.69 15.13
N LEU A 14 5.47 -2.90 14.55
CA LEU A 14 5.99 -3.14 13.21
C LEU A 14 5.20 -2.32 12.17
N LEU A 15 3.88 -2.37 12.18
CA LEU A 15 3.05 -1.62 11.23
C LEU A 15 3.22 -0.10 11.37
N GLN A 16 3.37 0.41 12.61
CA GLN A 16 3.68 1.83 12.86
C GLN A 16 5.04 2.22 12.31
N SER A 17 6.05 1.35 12.48
CA SER A 17 7.37 1.58 11.88
C SER A 17 7.30 1.62 10.36
N LEU A 18 6.57 0.69 9.72
CA LEU A 18 6.35 0.73 8.27
C LEU A 18 5.63 2.01 7.84
N PHE A 19 4.59 2.42 8.55
CA PHE A 19 3.83 3.64 8.21
C PHE A 19 4.71 4.90 8.14
N VAL A 20 5.67 5.04 9.05
CA VAL A 20 6.62 6.16 9.05
C VAL A 20 7.74 5.96 8.03
N LEU A 21 8.23 4.73 7.88
CA LEU A 21 9.32 4.41 6.97
C LEU A 21 8.91 4.55 5.49
N THR A 22 7.67 4.21 5.12
CA THR A 22 7.20 4.25 3.72
C THR A 22 7.43 5.62 3.04
N PRO A 23 6.92 6.75 3.56
CA PRO A 23 7.14 8.04 2.90
C PRO A 23 8.61 8.47 2.90
N ILE A 24 9.36 8.14 3.96
CA ILE A 24 10.80 8.43 4.03
C ILE A 24 11.55 7.69 2.93
N MET A 25 11.24 6.41 2.73
CA MET A 25 11.83 5.57 1.70
C MET A 25 11.47 6.04 0.29
N VAL A 26 10.21 6.47 0.05
CA VAL A 26 9.79 7.02 -1.24
C VAL A 26 10.56 8.30 -1.57
N CYS A 27 10.66 9.23 -0.62
CA CYS A 27 11.43 10.46 -0.81
C CYS A 27 12.92 10.17 -1.02
N TYR A 28 13.50 9.30 -0.21
CA TYR A 28 14.89 8.89 -0.34
C TYR A 28 15.16 8.33 -1.74
N PHE A 29 14.35 7.37 -2.19
CA PHE A 29 14.50 6.74 -3.50
C PHE A 29 14.57 7.76 -4.63
N TRP A 30 13.57 8.64 -4.76
CA TRP A 30 13.54 9.60 -5.87
C TRP A 30 14.64 10.66 -5.83
N LEU A 31 15.11 11.00 -4.63
CA LEU A 31 16.23 11.93 -4.47
C LEU A 31 17.57 11.26 -4.79
N THR A 32 17.73 9.97 -4.51
CA THR A 32 19.02 9.27 -4.69
C THR A 32 19.12 8.42 -5.94
N VAL A 33 18.03 8.12 -6.64
CA VAL A 33 18.05 7.22 -7.81
C VAL A 33 19.01 7.71 -8.90
N GLU A 34 19.77 6.81 -9.54
CA GLU A 34 20.84 7.15 -10.51
C GLU A 34 21.98 8.04 -9.96
N THR A 35 22.12 8.15 -8.62
CA THR A 35 23.25 8.84 -7.99
C THR A 35 24.14 7.83 -7.25
N PRO A 36 25.38 8.21 -6.85
CA PRO A 36 26.24 7.33 -6.05
C PRO A 36 25.63 6.89 -4.70
N TYR A 37 24.58 7.58 -4.24
CA TYR A 37 23.85 7.29 -3.01
C TYR A 37 22.66 6.34 -3.23
N ASP A 38 22.47 5.81 -4.45
CA ASP A 38 21.40 4.86 -4.77
C ASP A 38 21.66 3.45 -4.23
N PHE A 39 21.60 3.32 -2.90
CA PHE A 39 21.76 2.03 -2.25
C PHE A 39 20.57 1.09 -2.50
N ILE A 40 19.37 1.64 -2.70
CA ILE A 40 18.15 0.84 -2.88
C ILE A 40 18.23 0.06 -4.19
N SER A 41 18.56 0.72 -5.30
CA SER A 41 18.70 0.04 -6.59
C SER A 41 19.99 -0.79 -6.63
N ALA A 42 21.10 -0.30 -6.07
CA ALA A 42 22.38 -0.99 -6.10
C ALA A 42 22.39 -2.33 -5.35
N THR A 43 21.56 -2.48 -4.31
CA THR A 43 21.47 -3.74 -3.57
C THR A 43 20.70 -4.83 -4.31
N GLY A 44 19.84 -4.48 -5.29
CA GLY A 44 18.99 -5.43 -6.00
C GLY A 44 17.95 -6.14 -5.12
N ILE A 45 17.84 -5.76 -3.84
CA ILE A 45 16.93 -6.38 -2.85
C ILE A 45 15.49 -5.93 -3.10
N PHE A 46 15.31 -4.68 -3.55
CA PHE A 46 14.03 -4.13 -3.94
C PHE A 46 14.02 -3.96 -5.45
N TYR A 47 13.46 -4.95 -6.16
CA TYR A 47 13.03 -4.76 -7.55
C TYR A 47 11.84 -3.79 -7.52
N LEU A 48 12.12 -2.49 -7.46
CA LEU A 48 11.09 -1.50 -7.70
C LEU A 48 10.58 -1.71 -9.13
N THR A 49 9.26 -1.75 -9.25
CA THR A 49 8.53 -2.18 -10.46
C THR A 49 8.90 -1.42 -11.74
N TYR A 50 9.62 -0.30 -11.64
CA TYR A 50 10.01 0.53 -12.76
C TYR A 50 11.51 0.41 -13.01
N ASP A 51 11.87 -0.28 -14.09
CA ASP A 51 13.18 -0.12 -14.71
C ASP A 51 13.22 1.26 -15.36
N ILE A 52 13.90 2.23 -14.73
CA ILE A 52 13.98 3.59 -15.26
C ILE A 52 14.66 3.60 -16.64
N GLY A 53 15.63 2.71 -16.86
CA GLY A 53 16.34 2.57 -18.14
C GLY A 53 15.43 2.11 -19.28
N TYR A 54 14.28 1.51 -18.98
CA TYR A 54 13.24 1.22 -19.98
C TYR A 54 12.56 2.50 -20.48
N PHE A 55 12.36 3.49 -19.62
CA PHE A 55 11.62 4.71 -19.95
C PHE A 55 12.49 5.85 -20.47
N THR A 56 13.73 5.95 -20.01
CA THR A 56 14.66 6.99 -20.44
C THR A 56 16.11 6.57 -20.25
N MET A 57 16.97 6.98 -21.19
CA MET A 57 18.43 6.87 -21.09
C MET A 57 19.06 8.22 -20.69
N LEU A 58 18.24 9.26 -20.53
CA LEU A 58 18.68 10.59 -20.15
C LEU A 58 18.78 10.71 -18.62
N PRO A 59 19.72 11.50 -18.09
CA PRO A 59 19.79 11.73 -16.67
C PRO A 59 18.50 12.40 -16.17
N LEU A 60 17.94 11.90 -15.07
CA LEU A 60 16.72 12.43 -14.47
C LEU A 60 16.90 13.88 -14.01
N ALA A 61 16.21 14.80 -14.70
CA ALA A 61 16.09 16.20 -14.27
C ALA A 61 15.46 16.31 -12.87
N MET A 62 15.86 17.34 -12.12
CA MET A 62 15.34 17.55 -10.76
C MET A 62 13.81 17.73 -10.73
N THR A 63 13.25 18.35 -11.76
CA THR A 63 11.79 18.50 -11.92
C THR A 63 11.11 17.14 -12.06
N THR A 64 11.64 16.23 -12.88
CA THR A 64 11.13 14.87 -13.05
C THR A 64 11.18 14.10 -11.73
N ARG A 65 12.28 14.20 -10.97
CA ARG A 65 12.43 13.57 -9.65
C ARG A 65 11.37 14.05 -8.66
N ILE A 66 11.11 15.36 -8.60
CA ILE A 66 10.12 15.94 -7.69
C ILE A 66 8.70 15.49 -8.09
N VAL A 67 8.34 15.56 -9.37
CA VAL A 67 7.02 15.15 -9.86
C VAL A 67 6.80 13.65 -9.67
N ALA A 68 7.82 12.85 -9.92
CA ALA A 68 7.84 11.41 -9.63
C ALA A 68 7.62 11.13 -8.13
N ALA A 69 8.36 11.83 -7.25
CA ALA A 69 8.22 11.69 -5.81
C ALA A 69 6.80 12.01 -5.34
N PHE A 70 6.20 13.11 -5.81
CA PHE A 70 4.82 13.45 -5.47
C PHE A 70 3.82 12.40 -5.98
N THR A 71 4.00 11.91 -7.20
CA THR A 71 3.15 10.86 -7.79
C THR A 71 3.25 9.56 -7.00
N SER A 72 4.46 9.16 -6.58
CA SER A 72 4.67 7.97 -5.74
C SER A 72 4.15 8.15 -4.32
N LEU A 73 4.28 9.34 -3.73
CA LEU A 73 3.70 9.65 -2.43
C LEU A 73 2.17 9.55 -2.48
N LEU A 74 1.55 10.09 -3.53
CA LEU A 74 0.11 9.99 -3.75
C LEU A 74 -0.33 8.53 -3.84
N MET A 75 0.35 7.69 -4.62
CA MET A 75 0.06 6.26 -4.69
C MET A 75 0.27 5.57 -3.33
N SER A 76 1.36 5.89 -2.63
CA SER A 76 1.67 5.33 -1.31
C SER A 76 0.63 5.70 -0.24
N SER A 77 -0.12 6.79 -0.41
CA SER A 77 -1.16 7.20 0.53
C SER A 77 -2.24 6.13 0.72
N ILE A 78 -2.53 5.33 -0.32
CA ILE A 78 -3.47 4.20 -0.25
C ILE A 78 -2.92 3.12 0.69
N LEU A 79 -1.64 2.78 0.56
CA LEU A 79 -0.95 1.84 1.46
C LEU A 79 -0.89 2.39 2.88
N MET A 80 -0.59 3.68 3.05
CA MET A 80 -0.57 4.33 4.36
C MET A 80 -1.95 4.26 5.05
N TYR A 81 -3.04 4.47 4.31
CA TYR A 81 -4.39 4.30 4.83
C TYR A 81 -4.65 2.85 5.26
N ALA A 82 -4.27 1.86 4.46
CA ALA A 82 -4.40 0.45 4.82
C ALA A 82 -3.60 0.10 6.09
N LEU A 83 -2.36 0.58 6.21
CA LEU A 83 -1.54 0.45 7.41
C LEU A 83 -2.21 1.10 8.63
N MET A 84 -2.79 2.29 8.49
CA MET A 84 -3.52 2.96 9.57
C MET A 84 -4.70 2.13 10.07
N VAL A 85 -5.46 1.52 9.15
CA VAL A 85 -6.57 0.63 9.48
C VAL A 85 -6.06 -0.64 10.20
N LEU A 86 -4.97 -1.24 9.73
CA LEU A 86 -4.34 -2.38 10.41
C LEU A 86 -3.83 -2.01 11.82
N ILE A 87 -3.18 -0.86 11.99
CA ILE A 87 -2.70 -0.37 13.30
C ILE A 87 -3.87 -0.24 14.27
N ARG A 88 -5.03 0.27 13.81
CA ARG A 88 -6.24 0.37 14.61
C ARG A 88 -6.78 -1.01 14.99
N LEU A 89 -6.85 -1.93 14.05
CA LEU A 89 -7.31 -3.30 14.25
C LEU A 89 -6.42 -4.06 15.27
N PHE A 90 -5.10 -4.00 15.14
CA PHE A 90 -4.17 -4.62 16.10
C PHE A 90 -4.16 -3.93 17.47
N ARG A 91 -4.49 -2.64 17.54
CA ARG A 91 -4.72 -1.95 18.83
C ARG A 91 -5.96 -2.51 19.54
N ASN A 92 -7.02 -2.83 18.81
CA ASN A 92 -8.23 -3.42 19.40
C ASN A 92 -7.94 -4.85 19.89
N TYR A 93 -7.15 -5.63 19.15
CA TYR A 93 -6.70 -6.96 19.59
C TYR A 93 -5.81 -6.93 20.83
N GLU A 94 -4.95 -5.93 20.97
CA GLU A 94 -4.17 -5.74 22.21
C GLU A 94 -5.08 -5.46 23.42
N ARG A 95 -6.22 -4.78 23.21
CA ARG A 95 -7.23 -4.52 24.25
C ARG A 95 -8.13 -5.72 24.56
N GLY A 96 -8.05 -6.79 23.75
CA GLY A 96 -8.93 -7.96 23.87
C GLY A 96 -10.28 -7.80 23.16
N GLU A 97 -10.49 -6.69 22.46
CA GLU A 97 -11.69 -6.42 21.67
C GLU A 97 -11.55 -7.08 20.29
N ILE A 98 -11.75 -8.41 20.23
CA ILE A 98 -11.54 -9.19 19.00
C ILE A 98 -12.79 -9.17 18.11
N PHE A 99 -13.96 -9.46 18.69
CA PHE A 99 -15.24 -9.46 18.00
C PHE A 99 -15.96 -8.15 18.27
N SER A 100 -15.72 -7.15 17.43
CA SER A 100 -16.41 -5.86 17.50
C SER A 100 -16.85 -5.42 16.11
N LEU A 101 -17.95 -4.67 16.05
CA LEU A 101 -18.41 -4.03 14.83
C LEU A 101 -17.32 -3.13 14.21
N GLU A 102 -16.51 -2.48 15.04
CA GLU A 102 -15.38 -1.66 14.59
C GLU A 102 -14.33 -2.48 13.81
N ASN A 103 -14.03 -3.70 14.27
CA ASN A 103 -13.09 -4.58 13.57
C ASN A 103 -13.66 -5.08 12.25
N ALA A 104 -14.96 -5.43 12.22
CA ALA A 104 -15.64 -5.81 10.98
C ALA A 104 -15.56 -4.68 9.93
N ILE A 105 -15.85 -3.43 10.32
CA ILE A 105 -15.72 -2.26 9.45
C ILE A 105 -14.26 -2.03 9.03
N SER A 106 -13.30 -2.29 9.91
CA SER A 106 -11.86 -2.19 9.59
C SER A 106 -11.46 -3.19 8.49
N TYR A 107 -11.92 -4.44 8.57
CA TYR A 107 -11.73 -5.40 7.46
C TYR A 107 -12.37 -4.91 6.16
N GLN A 108 -13.57 -4.32 6.22
CA GLN A 108 -14.22 -3.77 5.03
C GLN A 108 -13.36 -2.71 4.35
N LYS A 109 -12.81 -1.79 5.14
CA LYS A 109 -11.90 -0.73 4.68
C LYS A 109 -10.61 -1.30 4.09
N LEU A 110 -10.06 -2.36 4.67
CA LEU A 110 -8.88 -3.05 4.11
C LEU A 110 -9.19 -3.67 2.76
N GLY A 111 -10.33 -4.35 2.63
CA GLY A 111 -10.80 -4.90 1.37
C GLY A 111 -10.88 -3.82 0.29
N TYR A 112 -11.57 -2.71 0.55
CA TYR A 112 -11.64 -1.58 -0.38
C TYR A 112 -10.28 -0.96 -0.70
N SER A 113 -9.36 -0.90 0.26
CA SER A 113 -8.01 -0.39 0.03
C SER A 113 -7.27 -1.18 -1.04
N LEU A 114 -7.50 -2.49 -1.16
CA LEU A 114 -6.90 -3.31 -2.22
C LEU A 114 -7.48 -3.00 -3.60
N PHE A 115 -8.79 -2.70 -3.71
CA PHE A 115 -9.36 -2.23 -4.97
C PHE A 115 -8.81 -0.87 -5.38
N TYR A 116 -8.72 0.06 -4.43
CA TYR A 116 -8.10 1.37 -4.68
C TYR A 116 -6.63 1.23 -5.03
N TRP A 117 -5.90 0.28 -4.43
CA TRP A 117 -4.53 -0.01 -4.77
C TRP A 117 -4.38 -0.46 -6.22
N VAL A 118 -5.23 -1.38 -6.70
CA VAL A 118 -5.16 -1.85 -8.10
C VAL A 118 -5.57 -0.76 -9.09
N LEU A 119 -6.60 0.02 -8.80
CA LEU A 119 -6.95 1.18 -9.64
C LEU A 119 -5.83 2.22 -9.63
N GLY A 120 -5.25 2.45 -8.45
CA GLY A 120 -4.12 3.34 -8.25
C GLY A 120 -2.88 2.88 -9.00
N SER A 121 -2.59 1.57 -9.07
CA SER A 121 -1.41 1.05 -9.76
C SER A 121 -1.47 1.29 -11.26
N ILE A 122 -2.65 1.12 -11.88
CA ILE A 122 -2.86 1.39 -13.31
C ILE A 122 -2.66 2.88 -13.60
N ILE A 123 -3.26 3.76 -12.80
CA ILE A 123 -3.13 5.23 -12.95
C ILE A 123 -1.69 5.65 -12.72
N TYR A 124 -1.08 5.16 -11.64
CA TYR A 124 0.29 5.44 -11.25
C TYR A 124 1.26 5.05 -12.37
N GLY A 125 1.12 3.84 -12.93
CA GLY A 125 2.01 3.39 -14.00
C GLY A 125 1.88 4.19 -15.29
N SER A 126 0.65 4.54 -15.66
CA SER A 126 0.40 5.40 -16.82
C SER A 126 0.99 6.80 -16.64
N LEU A 127 0.88 7.38 -15.44
CA LEU A 127 1.52 8.66 -15.12
C LEU A 127 3.04 8.54 -15.12
N MET A 128 3.57 7.48 -14.51
CA MET A 128 5.01 7.26 -14.38
C MET A 128 5.67 7.10 -15.75
N SER A 129 5.04 6.38 -16.68
CA SER A 129 5.59 6.19 -18.04
C SER A 129 5.76 7.53 -18.75
N VAL A 130 4.78 8.44 -18.61
CA VAL A 130 4.84 9.78 -19.20
C VAL A 130 5.85 10.64 -18.47
N ILE A 131 5.84 10.66 -17.13
CA ILE A 131 6.75 11.50 -16.32
C ILE A 131 8.21 11.17 -16.64
N LEU A 132 8.56 9.88 -16.70
CA LEU A 132 9.93 9.44 -16.96
C LEU A 132 10.36 9.69 -18.40
N SER A 133 9.48 9.47 -19.37
CA SER A 133 9.81 9.64 -20.79
C SER A 133 9.59 11.06 -21.32
N PHE A 134 9.06 11.99 -20.52
CA PHE A 134 8.67 13.33 -20.99
C PHE A 134 9.82 14.11 -21.61
N ASN A 135 11.02 13.97 -21.04
CA ASN A 135 12.24 14.65 -21.51
C ASN A 135 12.90 13.96 -22.71
N ASN A 136 12.39 12.82 -23.15
CA ASN A 136 12.88 12.14 -24.34
C ASN A 136 12.58 12.96 -25.61
N PRO A 137 13.39 12.81 -26.67
CA PRO A 137 13.16 13.50 -27.92
C PRO A 137 11.80 13.14 -28.56
N PRO A 138 11.30 13.97 -29.50
CA PRO A 138 10.04 13.69 -30.19
C PRO A 138 10.08 12.31 -30.88
N GLY A 139 9.10 11.46 -30.56
CA GLY A 139 9.02 10.08 -31.05
C GLY A 139 9.45 9.00 -30.05
N GLU A 140 10.12 9.37 -28.96
CA GLU A 140 10.61 8.44 -27.91
C GLU A 140 9.86 8.58 -26.57
N ARG A 141 8.73 9.29 -26.57
CA ARG A 141 7.85 9.42 -25.40
C ARG A 141 6.96 8.19 -25.27
N ILE A 142 6.85 7.66 -24.06
CA ILE A 142 6.19 6.39 -23.77
C ILE A 142 4.92 6.65 -22.96
N PHE A 143 3.80 6.18 -23.49
CA PHE A 143 2.54 6.05 -22.75
C PHE A 143 2.16 4.58 -22.74
N GLU A 144 2.17 3.96 -21.56
CA GLU A 144 1.77 2.58 -21.40
C GLU A 144 0.78 2.44 -20.25
N ILE A 145 -0.08 1.44 -20.38
CA ILE A 145 -1.02 1.05 -19.34
C ILE A 145 -0.74 -0.41 -19.05
N SER A 146 -0.29 -0.69 -17.84
CA SER A 146 0.03 -2.05 -17.40
C SER A 146 -1.06 -2.59 -16.48
N PHE A 147 -1.50 -3.81 -16.75
CA PHE A 147 -2.28 -4.63 -15.81
C PHE A 147 -1.64 -6.02 -15.76
N VAL A 148 -1.17 -6.42 -14.58
CA VAL A 148 -0.36 -7.63 -14.41
C VAL A 148 -1.13 -8.65 -13.58
N GLY A 149 -0.82 -9.94 -13.70
CA GLY A 149 -1.49 -11.00 -12.94
C GLY A 149 -1.50 -10.80 -11.41
N MET A 150 -0.51 -10.09 -10.86
CA MET A 150 -0.50 -9.71 -9.44
C MET A 150 -1.64 -8.75 -9.07
N ASP A 151 -2.06 -7.86 -9.96
CA ASP A 151 -3.20 -6.98 -9.76
C ASP A 151 -4.49 -7.81 -9.61
N PHE A 152 -4.67 -8.81 -10.47
CA PHE A 152 -5.81 -9.73 -10.41
C PHE A 152 -5.85 -10.52 -9.09
N LEU A 153 -4.70 -11.06 -8.64
CA LEU A 153 -4.61 -11.73 -7.33
C LEU A 153 -4.93 -10.77 -6.16
N THR A 154 -4.51 -9.51 -6.27
CA THR A 154 -4.79 -8.48 -5.26
C THR A 154 -6.28 -8.16 -5.20
N LEU A 155 -6.98 -8.12 -6.33
CA LEU A 155 -8.44 -7.97 -6.38
C LEU A 155 -9.15 -9.15 -5.70
N ILE A 156 -8.72 -10.39 -5.98
CA ILE A 156 -9.26 -11.58 -5.32
C ILE A 156 -9.06 -11.48 -3.80
N LEU A 157 -7.87 -11.08 -3.35
CA LEU A 157 -7.60 -10.88 -1.93
C LEU A 157 -8.53 -9.80 -1.33
N GLY A 158 -8.78 -8.71 -2.06
CA GLY A 158 -9.76 -7.69 -1.70
C GLY A 158 -11.16 -8.26 -1.48
N ILE A 159 -11.63 -9.11 -2.40
CA ILE A 159 -12.93 -9.80 -2.28
C ILE A 159 -12.95 -10.70 -1.05
N ILE A 160 -11.91 -11.51 -0.83
CA ILE A 160 -11.82 -12.41 0.33
C ILE A 160 -11.90 -11.62 1.64
N ILE A 161 -11.16 -10.51 1.74
CA ILE A 161 -11.17 -9.66 2.93
C ILE A 161 -12.56 -9.02 3.15
N LEU A 162 -13.26 -8.61 2.10
CA LEU A 162 -14.65 -8.13 2.21
C LEU A 162 -15.60 -9.23 2.71
N ILE A 163 -15.46 -10.46 2.22
CA ILE A 163 -16.25 -11.60 2.70
C ILE A 163 -15.98 -11.85 4.20
N ILE A 164 -14.70 -11.82 4.62
CA ILE A 164 -14.32 -11.96 6.03
C ILE A 164 -14.97 -10.85 6.88
N SER A 165 -15.00 -9.62 6.37
CA SER A 165 -15.68 -8.50 7.04
C SER A 165 -17.16 -8.77 7.27
N TRP A 166 -17.88 -9.29 6.27
CA TRP A 166 -19.30 -9.66 6.40
C TRP A 166 -19.50 -10.80 7.40
N VAL A 167 -18.69 -11.86 7.32
CA VAL A 167 -18.75 -12.98 8.27
C VAL A 167 -18.51 -12.51 9.70
N MET A 168 -17.55 -11.61 9.92
CA MET A 168 -17.31 -11.03 11.25
C MET A 168 -18.47 -10.17 11.74
N LYS A 169 -19.13 -9.45 10.84
CA LYS A 169 -20.32 -8.65 11.19
C LYS A 169 -21.48 -9.54 11.61
N GLU A 170 -21.76 -10.61 10.87
CA GLU A 170 -22.78 -11.60 11.25
C GLU A 170 -22.46 -12.25 12.60
N GLY A 171 -21.20 -12.64 12.83
CA GLY A 171 -20.76 -13.19 14.10
C GLY A 171 -20.94 -12.23 15.28
N TYR A 172 -20.74 -10.93 15.06
CA TYR A 172 -21.00 -9.90 16.06
C TYR A 172 -22.52 -9.77 16.36
N ILE A 173 -23.37 -9.74 15.34
CA ILE A 173 -24.83 -9.62 15.51
C ILE A 173 -25.37 -10.81 16.31
N LEU A 174 -24.97 -12.03 15.97
CA LEU A 174 -25.40 -13.23 16.68
C LEU A 174 -24.96 -13.22 18.16
N ALA A 175 -23.74 -12.77 18.45
CA ALA A 175 -23.26 -12.66 19.82
C ALA A 175 -24.01 -11.59 20.63
N ASP A 176 -24.38 -10.48 19.98
CA ASP A 176 -25.15 -9.40 20.59
C ASP A 176 -26.58 -9.86 20.93
N GLU A 177 -27.26 -10.54 20.01
CA GLU A 177 -28.60 -11.12 20.22
C GLU A 177 -28.63 -12.12 21.39
N HIS A 178 -27.64 -13.03 21.45
CA HIS A 178 -27.53 -13.99 22.54
C HIS A 178 -27.28 -13.33 23.91
N SER A 179 -26.64 -12.17 23.95
CA SER A 179 -26.43 -11.43 25.21
C SER A 179 -27.70 -10.76 25.74
N GLN A 180 -28.68 -10.47 24.88
CA GLN A 180 -29.94 -9.84 25.25
C GLN A 180 -31.05 -10.84 25.63
N THR A 181 -30.81 -12.14 25.47
CA THR A 181 -31.80 -13.20 25.76
C THR A 181 -31.58 -13.87 27.13
N ILE A 182 -30.67 -13.34 27.97
CA ILE A 182 -30.38 -13.83 29.32
C ILE A 182 -31.09 -12.96 30.36
#